data_AF-A0A2S4L9V2-F1
#
_entry.id   AF-A0A2S4L9V2-F1
#
_cell.length_a   1.000
_cell.length_b   1.000
_cell.length_c   1.000
_cell.angle_alpha   90.00
_cell.angle_beta   90.00
_cell.angle_gamma   90.00
#
_symmetry.space_group_name_H-M   'P 1'
#
loop_
_entity.id
_entity.type
_entity.pdbx_description
1 polymer ?
#
loop_
_entity_poly.entity_id
_entity_poly.type
_entity_poly.pdbx_seq_one_letter_code
_entity_poly.pdbx_strand_id
1 'polypeptide(L)'
;MPARTLPTFTRAEVESHASGASCFVTIGTKVYDVTEFVDDHPGGGDLLLEYAGKDVEDILKDPTSHPHSEAAYEVLDESLVGFVAPENADNVANGFASHLNGKANGTANGTVNAGADSATWVHPRTGMSCEEDLSRETDFNNDYKKHKFLDLGRPLFPQLWYGGFSKEFYLDQVHRPRHYKGGKSAPLFGNFLEPLTKTPWWVVPGLWMPCVFYGTYLAGQGLNDFTSTASYWVFGLFLWTFIEYCLHRFLFHLDDYLPDNRVGITAHFLLHGIHHYLPMDKYRLVMPPVLFVVLATPFWKLAQAVFSYNWYAGTAVYCGGIFGYICYDMTHYFLHHENLPLWYKQLKRYHLQHHFLDYELGFGVTSKFWDKIFGTELQPLIKTK
;
A
#
# COMPACT_ATOMS: atom_id res chain seq x y z
N MET A 1 21.99 -7.32 0.68
CA MET A 1 21.84 -8.78 0.51
C MET A 1 21.74 -9.08 -0.97
N PRO A 2 22.30 -10.18 -1.49
CA PRO A 2 22.17 -10.55 -2.90
C PRO A 2 20.69 -10.81 -3.23
N ALA A 3 20.26 -10.44 -4.44
CA ALA A 3 18.93 -10.75 -4.95
C ALA A 3 18.70 -12.26 -4.86
N ARG A 4 17.66 -12.70 -4.14
CA ARG A 4 17.28 -14.12 -4.09
C ARG A 4 16.70 -14.51 -5.44
N THR A 5 17.52 -15.07 -6.31
CA THR A 5 17.06 -15.94 -7.38
C THR A 5 16.40 -17.15 -6.72
N LEU A 6 15.13 -17.43 -7.03
CA LEU A 6 14.46 -18.63 -6.54
C LEU A 6 15.23 -19.88 -7.02
N PRO A 7 15.37 -20.91 -6.17
CA PRO A 7 16.12 -22.12 -6.51
C PRO A 7 15.48 -22.91 -7.66
N THR A 8 16.34 -23.64 -8.38
CA THR A 8 15.91 -24.65 -9.35
C THR A 8 15.97 -26.02 -8.68
N PHE A 9 14.86 -26.75 -8.71
CA PHE A 9 14.72 -28.11 -8.20
C PHE A 9 14.79 -29.11 -9.36
N THR A 10 15.37 -30.27 -9.12
CA THR A 10 15.17 -31.46 -9.95
C THR A 10 13.79 -32.04 -9.69
N ARG A 11 13.24 -32.80 -10.65
CA ARG A 11 11.96 -33.50 -10.46
C ARG A 11 12.01 -34.42 -9.23
N ALA A 12 13.13 -35.14 -9.05
CA ALA A 12 13.35 -36.03 -7.93
C ALA A 12 13.37 -35.31 -6.56
N GLU A 13 13.89 -34.08 -6.50
CA GLU A 13 13.85 -33.27 -5.28
C GLU A 13 12.42 -32.88 -4.92
N VAL A 14 11.61 -32.43 -5.89
CA VAL A 14 10.20 -32.10 -5.65
C VAL A 14 9.41 -33.33 -5.21
N GLU A 15 9.65 -34.48 -5.82
CA GLU A 15 9.00 -35.76 -5.46
C GLU A 15 9.38 -36.25 -4.06
N SER A 16 10.53 -35.81 -3.52
CA SER A 16 10.94 -36.14 -2.16
C SER A 16 10.14 -35.38 -1.08
N HIS A 17 9.47 -34.29 -1.45
CA HIS A 17 8.60 -33.48 -0.59
C HIS A 17 7.14 -33.98 -0.66
N ALA A 18 6.93 -35.24 -0.25
CA ALA A 18 5.67 -35.96 -0.38
C ALA A 18 4.99 -36.32 0.97
N SER A 19 5.07 -35.45 1.99
CA SER A 19 4.52 -35.72 3.33
C SER A 19 3.89 -34.48 3.97
N GLY A 20 3.07 -34.65 5.03
CA GLY A 20 2.47 -33.51 5.73
C GLY A 20 3.46 -32.56 6.41
N ALA A 21 4.67 -33.03 6.72
CA ALA A 21 5.73 -32.17 7.26
C ALA A 21 6.56 -31.48 6.16
N SER A 22 6.35 -31.86 4.90
CA SER A 22 7.04 -31.28 3.74
C SER A 22 6.30 -31.69 2.46
N CYS A 23 5.48 -30.77 1.94
CA CYS A 23 4.50 -31.03 0.88
C CYS A 23 4.65 -30.02 -0.25
N PHE A 24 5.30 -30.43 -1.35
CA PHE A 24 5.46 -29.57 -2.52
C PHE A 24 4.55 -30.02 -3.65
N VAL A 25 4.11 -29.09 -4.49
CA VAL A 25 3.33 -29.38 -5.71
C VAL A 25 3.86 -28.56 -6.89
N THR A 26 3.56 -28.99 -8.12
CA THR A 26 3.96 -28.25 -9.34
C THR A 26 2.78 -27.81 -10.18
N ILE A 27 2.96 -26.69 -10.89
CA ILE A 27 2.14 -26.34 -12.07
C ILE A 27 3.12 -25.98 -13.18
N GLY A 28 3.25 -26.88 -14.15
CA GLY A 28 4.23 -26.75 -15.22
C GLY A 28 5.65 -26.71 -14.65
N THR A 29 6.37 -25.60 -14.85
CA THR A 29 7.75 -25.45 -14.36
C THR A 29 7.84 -24.84 -12.95
N LYS A 30 6.73 -24.44 -12.32
CA LYS A 30 6.75 -23.79 -11.00
C LYS A 30 6.61 -24.82 -9.88
N VAL A 31 7.32 -24.59 -8.78
CA VAL A 31 7.30 -25.42 -7.56
C VAL A 31 6.74 -24.60 -6.40
N TYR A 32 5.72 -25.14 -5.73
CA TYR A 32 5.04 -24.49 -4.61
C TYR A 32 5.21 -25.33 -3.34
N ASP A 33 5.59 -24.68 -2.24
CA ASP A 33 5.62 -25.28 -0.91
C ASP A 33 4.31 -24.97 -0.20
N VAL A 34 3.42 -25.96 -0.16
CA VAL A 34 2.09 -25.84 0.45
C VAL A 34 2.05 -26.48 1.83
N THR A 35 3.20 -26.74 2.45
CA THR A 35 3.32 -27.42 3.76
C THR A 35 2.51 -26.73 4.84
N GLU A 36 2.60 -25.40 4.95
CA GLU A 36 1.85 -24.63 5.95
C GLU A 36 0.34 -24.55 5.64
N PHE A 37 -0.06 -24.84 4.40
CA PHE A 37 -1.44 -24.75 3.95
C PHE A 37 -2.20 -26.10 4.03
N VAL A 38 -1.51 -27.21 4.27
CA VAL A 38 -2.13 -28.56 4.31
C VAL A 38 -3.31 -28.62 5.27
N ASP A 39 -3.14 -28.12 6.50
CA ASP A 39 -4.18 -28.17 7.54
C ASP A 39 -5.30 -27.13 7.33
N ASP A 40 -5.01 -26.06 6.59
CA ASP A 40 -5.93 -24.96 6.31
C ASP A 40 -6.69 -25.14 4.98
N HIS A 41 -6.40 -26.21 4.23
CA HIS A 41 -7.03 -26.49 2.94
C HIS A 41 -8.54 -26.75 3.11
N PRO A 42 -9.44 -25.93 2.52
CA PRO A 42 -10.89 -26.06 2.72
C PRO A 42 -11.49 -27.40 2.26
N GLY A 43 -10.82 -28.11 1.35
CA GLY A 43 -11.21 -29.45 0.90
C GLY A 43 -10.70 -30.59 1.81
N GLY A 44 -9.92 -30.26 2.84
CA GLY A 44 -9.21 -31.21 3.71
C GLY A 44 -7.77 -31.45 3.27
N GLY A 45 -6.85 -31.55 4.22
CA GLY A 45 -5.42 -31.75 3.96
C GLY A 45 -5.08 -33.10 3.32
N ASP A 46 -5.87 -34.15 3.59
CA ASP A 46 -5.67 -35.48 3.02
C ASP A 46 -5.69 -35.47 1.48
N LEU A 47 -6.57 -34.65 0.87
CA LEU A 47 -6.65 -34.50 -0.59
C LEU A 47 -5.40 -33.84 -1.17
N LEU A 48 -4.81 -32.90 -0.43
CA LEU A 48 -3.62 -32.18 -0.85
C LEU A 48 -2.39 -33.11 -0.77
N LEU A 49 -2.35 -33.98 0.25
CA LEU A 49 -1.29 -34.98 0.43
C LEU A 49 -1.27 -36.07 -0.66
N GLU A 50 -2.41 -36.42 -1.27
CA GLU A 50 -2.46 -37.33 -2.42
C GLU A 50 -1.68 -36.81 -3.64
N TYR A 51 -1.52 -35.48 -3.72
CA TYR A 51 -0.81 -34.78 -4.79
C TYR A 51 0.55 -34.23 -4.38
N ALA A 52 1.00 -34.53 -3.16
CA ALA A 52 2.33 -34.14 -2.71
C ALA A 52 3.41 -34.74 -3.62
N GLY A 53 4.35 -33.90 -4.06
CA GLY A 53 5.39 -34.22 -5.02
C GLY A 53 4.94 -34.27 -6.49
N LYS A 54 3.68 -33.95 -6.83
CA LYS A 54 3.08 -34.10 -8.17
C LYS A 54 2.69 -32.77 -8.81
N ASP A 55 2.39 -32.83 -10.12
CA ASP A 55 1.77 -31.72 -10.84
C ASP A 55 0.25 -31.69 -10.60
N VAL A 56 -0.27 -30.49 -10.31
CA VAL A 56 -1.67 -30.28 -9.93
C VAL A 56 -2.45 -29.45 -10.95
N GLU A 57 -1.86 -29.12 -12.11
CA GLU A 57 -2.51 -28.25 -13.10
C GLU A 57 -3.86 -28.80 -13.59
N ASP A 58 -3.91 -30.09 -13.88
CA ASP A 58 -5.12 -30.73 -14.39
C ASP A 58 -6.20 -30.88 -13.31
N ILE A 59 -5.81 -31.24 -12.08
CA ILE A 59 -6.79 -31.46 -10.99
C ILE A 59 -7.38 -30.14 -10.47
N LEU A 60 -6.62 -29.04 -10.49
CA LEU A 60 -7.12 -27.71 -10.13
C LEU A 60 -8.15 -27.18 -11.14
N LYS A 61 -8.06 -27.61 -12.40
CA LYS A 61 -8.98 -27.25 -13.49
C LYS A 61 -10.15 -28.22 -13.62
N ASP A 62 -10.14 -29.35 -12.88
CA ASP A 62 -11.18 -30.37 -12.98
C ASP A 62 -12.49 -29.89 -12.34
N PRO A 63 -13.55 -29.66 -13.13
CA PRO A 63 -14.84 -29.23 -12.60
C PRO A 63 -15.55 -30.31 -11.79
N THR A 64 -15.11 -31.58 -11.86
CA THR A 64 -15.70 -32.70 -11.13
C THR A 64 -15.11 -32.89 -9.73
N SER A 65 -13.89 -32.41 -9.46
CA SER A 65 -13.28 -32.43 -8.13
C SER A 65 -13.81 -31.30 -7.24
N HIS A 66 -13.79 -30.06 -7.73
CA HIS A 66 -14.55 -28.86 -7.35
C HIS A 66 -13.90 -27.62 -8.00
N PRO A 67 -14.66 -26.57 -8.35
CA PRO A 67 -14.09 -25.36 -8.95
C PRO A 67 -13.31 -24.55 -7.91
N HIS A 68 -12.02 -24.37 -8.13
CA HIS A 68 -11.18 -23.46 -7.35
C HIS A 68 -11.49 -22.00 -7.74
N SER A 69 -11.79 -21.15 -6.75
CA SER A 69 -11.98 -19.71 -6.97
C SER A 69 -10.66 -19.03 -7.35
N GLU A 70 -10.71 -17.83 -7.94
CA GLU A 70 -9.50 -17.04 -8.21
C GLU A 70 -8.65 -16.84 -6.94
N ALA A 71 -9.28 -16.72 -5.77
CA ALA A 71 -8.58 -16.61 -4.49
C ALA A 71 -7.77 -17.88 -4.13
N ALA A 72 -8.20 -19.07 -4.55
CA ALA A 72 -7.45 -20.29 -4.31
C ALA A 72 -6.17 -20.36 -5.17
N TYR A 73 -6.24 -19.86 -6.41
CA TYR A 73 -5.05 -19.70 -7.27
C TYR A 73 -4.09 -18.63 -6.73
N GLU A 74 -4.60 -17.57 -6.08
CA GLU A 74 -3.78 -16.55 -5.41
C GLU A 74 -3.02 -17.13 -4.21
N VAL A 75 -3.64 -17.97 -3.37
CA VAL A 75 -2.97 -18.66 -2.24
C VAL A 75 -1.85 -19.58 -2.72
N LEU A 76 -2.07 -20.27 -3.84
CA LEU A 76 -1.04 -21.12 -4.43
C LEU A 76 0.15 -20.30 -4.94
N ASP A 77 -0.09 -19.15 -5.58
CA ASP A 77 0.98 -18.26 -6.05
C ASP A 77 1.88 -17.75 -4.90
N GLU A 78 1.32 -17.48 -3.72
CA GLU A 78 2.08 -17.09 -2.52
C GLU A 78 3.01 -18.19 -2.00
N SER A 79 2.71 -19.44 -2.34
CA SER A 79 3.47 -20.62 -1.95
C SER A 79 4.65 -20.92 -2.90
N LEU A 80 4.93 -20.06 -3.90
CA LEU A 80 5.97 -20.31 -4.90
C LEU A 80 7.38 -20.28 -4.30
N VAL A 81 8.09 -21.41 -4.38
CA VAL A 81 9.44 -21.57 -3.83
C VAL A 81 10.52 -21.80 -4.87
N GLY A 82 10.18 -22.11 -6.13
CA GLY A 82 11.18 -22.27 -7.18
C GLY A 82 10.66 -22.80 -8.49
N PHE A 83 11.57 -23.35 -9.31
CA PHE A 83 11.27 -23.87 -10.63
C PHE A 83 11.87 -25.26 -10.84
N VAL A 84 11.24 -26.13 -11.64
CA VAL A 84 11.77 -27.43 -12.02
C VAL A 84 12.75 -27.27 -13.20
N ALA A 85 13.91 -27.92 -13.13
CA ALA A 85 14.88 -27.95 -14.23
C ALA A 85 14.27 -28.61 -15.50
N PRO A 86 14.53 -28.07 -16.71
CA PRO A 86 14.10 -28.71 -17.94
C PRO A 86 14.82 -30.05 -18.14
N GLU A 87 14.10 -31.09 -18.55
CA GLU A 87 14.53 -32.50 -18.61
C GLU A 87 15.68 -32.84 -19.61
N ASN A 88 16.52 -31.89 -20.03
CA ASN A 88 17.65 -32.16 -20.94
C ASN A 88 18.89 -31.30 -20.64
N ALA A 89 19.36 -31.28 -19.39
CA ALA A 89 20.57 -30.55 -18.97
C ALA A 89 21.81 -31.43 -18.76
N ASP A 90 21.81 -32.70 -19.20
CA ASP A 90 22.87 -33.66 -18.86
C ASP A 90 24.02 -33.80 -19.89
N ASN A 91 24.12 -32.97 -20.94
CA ASN A 91 25.10 -33.24 -22.02
C ASN A 91 25.90 -32.05 -22.57
N VAL A 92 26.34 -31.08 -21.76
CA VAL A 92 27.38 -30.11 -22.22
C VAL A 92 28.35 -29.72 -21.11
N ALA A 93 29.02 -30.70 -20.52
CA ALA A 93 30.20 -30.45 -19.69
C ALA A 93 31.32 -31.42 -20.08
N ASN A 94 31.92 -31.24 -21.27
CA ASN A 94 33.27 -31.71 -21.61
C ASN A 94 33.70 -31.17 -22.98
N GLY A 95 34.67 -30.24 -23.00
CA GLY A 95 35.23 -29.73 -24.26
C GLY A 95 36.09 -28.49 -24.10
N PHE A 96 37.11 -28.56 -23.23
CA PHE A 96 38.18 -27.57 -23.20
C PHE A 96 38.99 -27.60 -24.51
N ALA A 97 39.35 -26.40 -24.98
CA ALA A 97 40.48 -26.07 -25.86
C ALA A 97 40.43 -26.51 -27.33
N SER A 98 40.35 -25.54 -28.26
CA SER A 98 41.35 -25.35 -29.32
C SER A 98 41.03 -24.13 -30.20
N HIS A 99 42.08 -23.48 -30.70
CA HIS A 99 42.13 -22.51 -31.80
C HIS A 99 41.84 -21.01 -31.54
N LEU A 100 42.90 -20.34 -31.10
CA LEU A 100 43.31 -19.03 -31.65
C LEU A 100 43.64 -19.18 -33.16
N ASN A 101 43.11 -18.31 -34.03
CA ASN A 101 43.89 -17.42 -34.90
C ASN A 101 43.03 -16.43 -35.74
N GLY A 102 43.33 -15.13 -35.60
CA GLY A 102 43.37 -14.04 -36.60
C GLY A 102 42.22 -13.77 -37.60
N LYS A 103 41.64 -12.56 -37.54
CA LYS A 103 42.04 -11.38 -38.36
C LYS A 103 41.07 -10.20 -38.19
N ALA A 104 41.64 -9.00 -38.12
CA ALA A 104 40.95 -7.72 -38.06
C ALA A 104 40.49 -7.24 -39.45
N ASN A 105 39.31 -6.59 -39.53
CA ASN A 105 39.11 -5.29 -40.21
C ASN A 105 37.65 -4.80 -40.15
N GLY A 106 37.47 -3.54 -39.71
CA GLY A 106 36.37 -2.59 -40.01
C GLY A 106 34.96 -2.98 -39.53
N THR A 107 34.09 -2.12 -39.02
CA THR A 107 33.98 -0.66 -38.96
C THR A 107 32.83 -0.37 -37.98
N ALA A 108 32.90 0.76 -37.30
CA ALA A 108 31.97 1.18 -36.26
C ALA A 108 30.50 1.17 -36.70
N ASN A 109 29.66 0.53 -35.90
CA ASN A 109 28.28 0.95 -35.63
C ASN A 109 27.89 0.37 -34.26
N GLY A 110 27.67 1.26 -33.29
CA GLY A 110 27.30 0.89 -31.92
C GLY A 110 25.90 0.28 -31.89
N THR A 111 25.84 -1.05 -31.85
CA THR A 111 24.64 -1.80 -31.52
C THR A 111 24.46 -1.82 -30.01
N VAL A 112 23.29 -1.37 -29.60
CA VAL A 112 22.77 -1.39 -28.24
C VAL A 112 22.72 -2.85 -27.78
N ASN A 113 23.47 -3.19 -26.73
CA ASN A 113 23.36 -4.48 -26.06
C ASN A 113 21.98 -4.55 -25.36
N ALA A 114 21.02 -5.17 -26.02
CA ALA A 114 19.83 -5.71 -25.39
C ALA A 114 20.21 -7.00 -24.65
N GLY A 115 20.61 -6.85 -23.39
CA GLY A 115 20.67 -7.96 -22.43
C GLY A 115 19.25 -8.30 -21.98
N ALA A 116 18.80 -9.50 -22.32
CA ALA A 116 17.53 -10.06 -21.87
C ALA A 116 17.65 -10.48 -20.39
N ASP A 117 17.45 -9.54 -19.48
CA ASP A 117 16.97 -9.84 -18.13
C ASP A 117 15.44 -9.87 -18.22
N SER A 118 14.77 -10.90 -17.68
CA SER A 118 13.31 -10.85 -17.51
C SER A 118 13.00 -9.74 -16.51
N ALA A 119 12.78 -8.53 -17.02
CA ALA A 119 12.59 -7.34 -16.22
C ALA A 119 11.35 -7.54 -15.34
N THR A 120 11.55 -7.69 -14.03
CA THR A 120 10.49 -7.55 -13.04
C THR A 120 9.75 -6.26 -13.36
N TRP A 121 8.45 -6.34 -13.65
CA TRP A 121 7.67 -5.16 -13.98
C TRP A 121 7.69 -4.20 -12.78
N VAL A 122 8.05 -2.94 -13.06
CA VAL A 122 8.07 -1.87 -12.07
C VAL A 122 7.09 -0.80 -12.57
N HIS A 123 6.17 -0.38 -11.71
CA HIS A 123 5.19 0.61 -12.08
C HIS A 123 5.88 1.95 -12.43
N PRO A 124 5.66 2.53 -13.63
CA PRO A 124 6.44 3.67 -14.11
C PRO A 124 6.35 4.93 -13.24
N ARG A 125 5.19 5.15 -12.60
CA ARG A 125 4.92 6.35 -11.80
C ARG A 125 5.41 6.23 -10.37
N THR A 126 5.27 5.07 -9.73
CA THR A 126 5.64 4.87 -8.32
C THR A 126 7.04 4.25 -8.17
N GLY A 127 7.54 3.56 -9.20
CA GLY A 127 8.82 2.87 -9.16
C GLY A 127 8.80 1.58 -8.34
N MET A 128 7.62 1.03 -8.05
CA MET A 128 7.44 -0.17 -7.23
C MET A 128 6.94 -1.37 -8.04
N SER A 129 7.34 -2.57 -7.63
CA SER A 129 6.92 -3.84 -8.24
C SER A 129 5.90 -4.60 -7.40
N CYS A 130 5.93 -4.43 -6.07
CA CYS A 130 5.06 -5.13 -5.13
C CYS A 130 4.89 -4.36 -3.81
N GLU A 131 4.04 -4.88 -2.90
CA GLU A 131 3.81 -4.30 -1.58
C GLU A 131 5.09 -4.28 -0.72
N GLU A 132 5.92 -5.32 -0.82
CA GLU A 132 7.13 -5.47 -0.02
C GLU A 132 8.16 -4.35 -0.29
N ASP A 133 8.12 -3.76 -1.49
CA ASP A 133 8.98 -2.63 -1.85
C ASP A 133 8.72 -1.39 -0.97
N LEU A 134 7.52 -1.23 -0.38
CA LEU A 134 7.18 -0.12 0.51
C LEU A 134 8.02 -0.11 1.80
N SER A 135 8.52 -1.28 2.22
CA SER A 135 9.33 -1.44 3.43
C SER A 135 10.84 -1.52 3.14
N ARG A 136 11.25 -1.46 1.86
CA ARG A 136 12.66 -1.56 1.48
C ARG A 136 13.40 -0.25 1.74
N GLU A 137 14.39 -0.30 2.63
CA GLU A 137 15.24 0.86 2.94
C GLU A 137 15.81 1.52 1.68
N THR A 138 15.69 2.85 1.63
CA THR A 138 16.23 3.66 0.53
C THR A 138 17.68 4.03 0.81
N ASP A 139 18.57 3.85 -0.18
CA ASP A 139 19.93 4.41 -0.14
C ASP A 139 19.87 5.91 -0.43
N PHE A 140 20.18 6.73 0.57
CA PHE A 140 20.02 8.19 0.51
C PHE A 140 20.86 8.83 -0.59
N ASN A 141 22.11 8.38 -0.74
CA ASN A 141 23.05 8.98 -1.69
C ASN A 141 22.65 8.62 -3.13
N ASN A 142 22.26 7.36 -3.36
CA ASN A 142 21.85 6.90 -4.67
C ASN A 142 20.51 7.51 -5.09
N ASP A 143 19.52 7.56 -4.18
CA ASP A 143 18.22 8.18 -4.45
C ASP A 143 18.38 9.66 -4.82
N TYR A 144 19.10 10.44 -4.01
CA TYR A 144 19.33 11.85 -4.32
C TYR A 144 20.15 12.04 -5.61
N LYS A 145 21.14 11.17 -5.87
CA LYS A 145 21.92 11.24 -7.11
C LYS A 145 21.08 10.96 -8.35
N LYS A 146 20.16 10.00 -8.28
CA LYS A 146 19.31 9.55 -9.38
C LYS A 146 18.14 10.50 -9.63
N HIS A 147 17.42 10.88 -8.58
CA HIS A 147 16.14 11.58 -8.68
C HIS A 147 16.23 13.08 -8.48
N LYS A 148 17.31 13.59 -7.84
CA LYS A 148 17.51 15.03 -7.59
C LYS A 148 16.34 15.72 -6.86
N PHE A 149 15.61 14.96 -6.05
CA PHE A 149 14.46 15.46 -5.29
C PHE A 149 14.86 15.89 -3.87
N LEU A 150 14.68 15.03 -2.86
CA LEU A 150 15.02 15.32 -1.46
C LEU A 150 16.16 14.44 -0.98
N ASP A 151 17.16 15.04 -0.33
CA ASP A 151 18.23 14.34 0.37
C ASP A 151 17.72 13.90 1.75
N LEU A 152 17.43 12.61 1.90
CA LEU A 152 17.00 12.01 3.16
C LEU A 152 18.05 12.14 4.28
N GLY A 153 19.32 12.40 3.96
CA GLY A 153 20.36 12.70 4.95
C GLY A 153 20.20 14.04 5.67
N ARG A 154 19.27 14.90 5.23
CA ARG A 154 19.08 16.27 5.73
C ARG A 154 17.60 16.56 6.02
N PRO A 155 17.28 17.62 6.80
CA PRO A 155 15.91 18.03 7.05
C PRO A 155 15.13 18.30 5.76
N LEU A 156 13.93 17.72 5.61
CA LEU A 156 13.16 17.77 4.36
C LEU A 156 12.47 19.12 4.11
N PHE A 157 11.99 19.81 5.16
CA PHE A 157 11.22 21.04 5.02
C PHE A 157 12.01 22.18 4.35
N PRO A 158 13.25 22.50 4.77
CA PRO A 158 14.03 23.55 4.08
C PRO A 158 14.32 23.20 2.62
N GLN A 159 14.50 21.91 2.30
CA GLN A 159 14.72 21.45 0.94
C GLN A 159 13.49 21.68 0.06
N LEU A 160 12.28 21.43 0.58
CA LEU A 160 11.04 21.75 -0.13
C LEU A 160 10.83 23.26 -0.29
N TRP A 161 11.03 24.02 0.80
CA TRP A 161 10.74 25.45 0.82
C TRP A 161 11.69 26.29 -0.04
N TYR A 162 12.97 25.89 -0.10
CA TYR A 162 14.02 26.60 -0.84
C TYR A 162 14.53 25.86 -2.08
N GLY A 163 14.04 24.64 -2.36
CA GLY A 163 14.55 23.80 -3.46
C GLY A 163 14.17 24.25 -4.86
N GLY A 164 13.13 25.08 -5.00
CA GLY A 164 12.73 25.65 -6.29
C GLY A 164 12.16 24.63 -7.29
N PHE A 165 11.54 23.55 -6.80
CA PHE A 165 10.90 22.53 -7.64
C PHE A 165 9.70 23.11 -8.40
N SER A 166 9.52 22.69 -9.66
CA SER A 166 8.24 22.86 -10.36
C SER A 166 7.21 21.86 -9.81
N LYS A 167 5.94 22.21 -9.92
CA LYS A 167 4.79 21.34 -9.59
C LYS A 167 4.92 19.97 -10.23
N GLU A 168 5.17 19.92 -11.53
CA GLU A 168 5.22 18.67 -12.31
C GLU A 168 6.31 17.73 -11.78
N PHE A 169 7.51 18.27 -11.55
CA PHE A 169 8.61 17.50 -10.97
C PHE A 169 8.30 17.04 -9.55
N TYR A 170 7.71 17.91 -8.73
CA TYR A 170 7.31 17.58 -7.37
C TYR A 170 6.30 16.44 -7.34
N LEU A 171 5.23 16.51 -8.13
CA LEU A 171 4.16 15.51 -8.15
C LEU A 171 4.66 14.14 -8.64
N ASP A 172 5.53 14.13 -9.66
CA ASP A 172 6.17 12.90 -10.12
C ASP A 172 7.06 12.25 -9.05
N GLN A 173 7.68 13.05 -8.18
CA GLN A 173 8.62 12.53 -7.19
C GLN A 173 8.00 12.24 -5.83
N VAL A 174 7.01 13.00 -5.38
CA VAL A 174 6.40 12.85 -4.05
C VAL A 174 5.59 11.56 -3.94
N HIS A 175 4.94 11.12 -5.02
CA HIS A 175 4.15 9.89 -5.07
C HIS A 175 4.96 8.63 -5.37
N ARG A 176 6.28 8.76 -5.51
CA ARG A 176 7.23 7.62 -5.58
C ARG A 176 7.69 7.31 -4.15
N PRO A 177 7.23 6.23 -3.51
CA PRO A 177 7.50 6.06 -2.09
C PRO A 177 8.95 5.69 -1.80
N ARG A 178 9.47 6.22 -0.69
CA ARG A 178 10.79 5.93 -0.11
C ARG A 178 10.62 5.35 1.29
N HIS A 179 11.68 4.73 1.82
CA HIS A 179 11.70 4.22 3.19
C HIS A 179 12.95 4.71 3.91
N TYR A 180 12.73 5.36 5.06
CA TYR A 180 13.82 5.89 5.86
C TYR A 180 14.50 4.80 6.68
N LYS A 181 15.84 4.86 6.76
CA LYS A 181 16.68 3.81 7.35
C LYS A 181 16.27 3.47 8.78
N GLY A 182 16.19 2.16 9.07
CA GLY A 182 15.89 1.60 10.38
C GLY A 182 14.46 1.85 10.86
N GLY A 183 13.52 2.13 9.93
CA GLY A 183 12.11 2.42 10.26
C GLY A 183 11.91 3.67 11.13
N LYS A 184 12.92 4.55 11.19
CA LYS A 184 12.85 5.82 11.92
C LYS A 184 12.15 6.87 11.07
N SER A 185 11.65 7.93 11.69
CA SER A 185 11.14 9.08 10.92
C SER A 185 12.27 9.94 10.39
N ALA A 186 12.21 10.28 9.09
CA ALA A 186 13.13 11.22 8.47
C ALA A 186 13.06 12.59 9.18
N PRO A 187 14.15 13.38 9.34
CA PRO A 187 14.03 14.70 9.93
C PRO A 187 13.23 15.65 9.01
N LEU A 188 12.16 16.28 9.50
CA LEU A 188 11.44 17.29 8.71
C LEU A 188 12.05 18.68 8.92
N PHE A 189 12.21 19.11 10.17
CA PHE A 189 12.85 20.38 10.53
C PHE A 189 14.27 20.19 11.06
N GLY A 190 14.55 19.06 11.73
CA GLY A 190 15.87 18.77 12.32
C GLY A 190 16.24 19.67 13.51
N ASN A 191 15.26 20.33 14.12
CA ASN A 191 15.43 21.23 15.26
C ASN A 191 14.32 21.03 16.30
N PHE A 192 14.08 22.01 17.19
CA PHE A 192 13.08 21.93 18.26
C PHE A 192 11.62 21.80 17.76
N LEU A 193 11.35 22.03 16.47
CA LEU A 193 10.03 21.84 15.86
C LEU A 193 9.75 20.38 15.48
N GLU A 194 10.77 19.52 15.44
CA GLU A 194 10.64 18.12 15.03
C GLU A 194 9.56 17.32 15.81
N PRO A 195 9.41 17.48 17.14
CA PRO A 195 8.36 16.81 17.90
C PRO A 195 6.94 17.12 17.40
N LEU A 196 6.69 18.32 16.85
CA LEU A 196 5.37 18.70 16.31
C LEU A 196 4.99 17.94 15.04
N THR A 197 5.96 17.29 14.40
CA THR A 197 5.79 16.55 13.15
C THR A 197 5.55 15.05 13.34
N LYS A 198 5.63 14.59 14.60
CA LYS A 198 5.56 13.17 14.95
C LYS A 198 4.31 12.93 15.78
N THR A 199 3.31 12.32 15.15
CA THR A 199 2.03 12.02 15.78
C THR A 199 1.89 10.50 15.91
N PRO A 200 2.09 9.92 17.11
CA PRO A 200 1.77 8.52 17.35
C PRO A 200 0.28 8.24 17.11
N TRP A 201 -0.06 7.05 16.61
CA TRP A 201 -1.46 6.67 16.31
C TRP A 201 -2.42 6.90 17.48
N TRP A 202 -2.02 6.56 18.71
CA TRP A 202 -2.86 6.65 19.90
C TRP A 202 -3.21 8.09 20.31
N VAL A 203 -2.54 9.11 19.76
CA VAL A 203 -2.88 10.51 20.01
C VAL A 203 -4.27 10.84 19.48
N VAL A 204 -4.65 10.30 18.32
CA VAL A 204 -5.95 10.59 17.70
C VAL A 204 -7.11 10.14 18.59
N PRO A 205 -7.26 8.85 18.97
CA PRO A 205 -8.34 8.44 19.86
C PRO A 205 -8.18 9.05 21.26
N GLY A 206 -6.96 9.14 21.78
CA GLY A 206 -6.71 9.69 23.12
C GLY A 206 -7.14 11.15 23.28
N LEU A 207 -6.96 11.97 22.24
CA LEU A 207 -7.32 13.39 22.24
C LEU A 207 -8.80 13.60 21.86
N TRP A 208 -9.29 12.90 20.83
CA TRP A 208 -10.58 13.23 20.23
C TRP A 208 -11.76 12.44 20.81
N MET A 209 -11.56 11.22 21.32
CA MET A 209 -12.66 10.45 21.93
C MET A 209 -13.29 11.17 23.13
N PRO A 210 -12.53 11.78 24.07
CA PRO A 210 -13.12 12.55 25.16
C PRO A 210 -13.98 13.72 24.66
N CYS A 211 -13.53 14.42 23.62
CA CYS A 211 -14.27 15.51 22.99
C CYS A 211 -15.59 15.02 22.36
N VAL A 212 -15.54 13.89 21.66
CA VAL A 212 -16.74 13.23 21.10
C VAL A 212 -17.70 12.84 22.21
N PHE A 213 -17.25 12.18 23.27
CA PHE A 213 -18.10 11.77 24.38
C PHE A 213 -18.77 12.95 25.07
N TYR A 214 -18.00 14.00 25.37
CA TYR A 214 -18.55 15.20 26.00
C TYR A 214 -19.56 15.92 25.09
N GLY A 215 -19.23 16.09 23.81
CA GLY A 215 -20.15 16.71 22.85
C GLY A 215 -21.42 15.90 22.62
N THR A 216 -21.33 14.57 22.52
CA THR A 216 -22.50 13.68 22.44
C THR A 216 -23.34 13.74 23.71
N TYR A 217 -22.72 13.80 24.89
CA TYR A 217 -23.44 13.99 26.16
C TYR A 217 -24.23 15.31 26.18
N LEU A 218 -23.59 16.43 25.81
CA LEU A 218 -24.28 17.73 25.71
C LEU A 218 -25.42 17.70 24.70
N ALA A 219 -25.22 17.07 23.54
CA ALA A 219 -26.26 16.93 22.53
C ALA A 219 -27.46 16.12 23.05
N GLY A 220 -27.21 15.04 23.79
CA GLY A 220 -28.25 14.23 24.43
C GLY A 220 -29.06 15.01 25.46
N GLN A 221 -28.41 15.81 26.30
CA GLN A 221 -29.08 16.67 27.29
C GLN A 221 -29.96 17.75 26.63
N GLY A 222 -29.53 18.28 25.48
CA GLY A 222 -30.28 19.33 24.80
C GLY A 222 -31.42 18.82 23.94
N LEU A 223 -31.26 17.67 23.28
CA LEU A 223 -32.31 17.05 22.46
C LEU A 223 -33.37 16.37 23.31
N ASN A 224 -33.02 15.89 24.51
CA ASN A 224 -33.93 15.20 25.44
C ASN A 224 -34.65 13.97 24.83
N ASP A 225 -34.14 13.43 23.74
CA ASP A 225 -34.62 12.21 23.09
C ASP A 225 -33.44 11.42 22.51
N PHE A 226 -33.28 10.19 23.00
CA PHE A 226 -32.22 9.30 22.58
C PHE A 226 -32.31 8.98 21.09
N THR A 227 -33.52 8.78 20.56
CA THR A 227 -33.71 8.38 19.15
C THR A 227 -33.25 9.49 18.21
N SER A 228 -33.64 10.73 18.50
CA SER A 228 -33.18 11.91 17.75
C SER A 228 -31.67 12.07 17.85
N THR A 229 -31.08 11.99 19.05
CA THR A 229 -29.62 12.09 19.23
C THR A 229 -28.88 11.02 18.43
N ALA A 230 -29.30 9.76 18.55
CA ALA A 230 -28.70 8.65 17.82
C ALA A 230 -28.82 8.85 16.30
N SER A 231 -29.96 9.31 15.81
CA SER A 231 -30.19 9.53 14.38
C SER A 231 -29.26 10.60 13.80
N TYR A 232 -29.15 11.76 14.46
CA TYR A 232 -28.22 12.81 14.04
C TYR A 232 -26.76 12.35 14.11
N TRP A 233 -26.41 11.61 15.17
CA TRP A 233 -25.05 11.11 15.35
C TRP A 233 -24.67 10.09 14.25
N VAL A 234 -25.55 9.12 13.96
CA VAL A 234 -25.34 8.13 12.88
C VAL A 234 -25.31 8.82 11.51
N PHE A 235 -26.15 9.84 11.29
CA PHE A 235 -26.08 10.64 10.07
C PHE A 235 -24.72 11.35 9.92
N GLY A 236 -24.18 11.90 11.02
CA GLY A 236 -22.83 12.46 11.05
C GLY A 236 -21.74 11.45 10.70
N LEU A 237 -21.83 10.23 11.25
CA LEU A 237 -20.90 9.14 10.95
C LEU A 237 -20.97 8.73 9.47
N PHE A 238 -22.17 8.62 8.90
CA PHE A 238 -22.33 8.37 7.46
C PHE A 238 -21.72 9.52 6.62
N LEU A 239 -22.01 10.77 6.98
CA LEU A 239 -21.49 11.95 6.29
C LEU A 239 -19.96 12.00 6.33
N TRP A 240 -19.33 11.54 7.41
CA TRP A 240 -17.88 11.41 7.47
C TRP A 240 -17.33 10.57 6.31
N THR A 241 -17.94 9.43 5.98
CA THR A 241 -17.42 8.57 4.89
C THR A 241 -17.37 9.31 3.55
N PHE A 242 -18.31 10.22 3.31
CA PHE A 242 -18.33 11.07 2.13
C PHE A 242 -17.27 12.19 2.22
N ILE A 243 -17.14 12.82 3.39
CA ILE A 243 -16.10 13.84 3.65
C ILE A 243 -14.71 13.24 3.48
N GLU A 244 -14.45 12.04 4.00
CA GLU A 244 -13.23 11.27 3.80
C GLU A 244 -12.88 11.17 2.32
N TYR A 245 -13.81 10.66 1.52
CA TYR A 245 -13.63 10.51 0.07
C TYR A 245 -13.32 11.86 -0.59
N CYS A 246 -14.07 12.91 -0.27
CA CYS A 246 -13.87 14.24 -0.86
C CYS A 246 -12.53 14.88 -0.45
N LEU A 247 -12.15 14.80 0.83
CA LEU A 247 -10.88 15.34 1.30
C LEU A 247 -9.72 14.57 0.68
N HIS A 248 -9.79 13.24 0.64
CA HIS A 248 -8.73 12.42 0.06
C HIS A 248 -8.55 12.71 -1.43
N ARG A 249 -9.64 12.77 -2.20
CA ARG A 249 -9.60 13.01 -3.65
C ARG A 249 -9.29 14.45 -4.05
N PHE A 250 -9.90 15.44 -3.40
CA PHE A 250 -9.89 16.83 -3.90
C PHE A 250 -9.02 17.79 -3.08
N LEU A 251 -8.52 17.37 -1.92
CA LEU A 251 -7.62 18.18 -1.09
C LEU A 251 -6.26 17.51 -0.91
N PHE A 252 -6.24 16.22 -0.57
CA PHE A 252 -5.00 15.47 -0.35
C PHE A 252 -4.33 15.12 -1.67
N HIS A 253 -5.09 14.72 -2.68
CA HIS A 253 -4.67 14.59 -4.08
C HIS A 253 -5.07 15.82 -4.92
N LEU A 254 -4.71 17.02 -4.45
CA LEU A 254 -4.98 18.25 -5.22
C LEU A 254 -4.22 18.24 -6.57
N ASP A 255 -3.05 17.60 -6.59
CA ASP A 255 -2.26 17.21 -7.76
C ASP A 255 -2.28 18.21 -8.91
N ASP A 256 -3.02 17.93 -9.99
CA ASP A 256 -3.04 18.75 -11.19
C ASP A 256 -3.48 20.20 -10.92
N TYR A 257 -4.32 20.42 -9.91
CA TYR A 257 -4.81 21.73 -9.48
C TYR A 257 -3.88 22.44 -8.48
N LEU A 258 -2.78 21.80 -8.05
CA LEU A 258 -1.79 22.41 -7.18
C LEU A 258 -1.21 23.67 -7.87
N PRO A 259 -1.06 24.80 -7.16
CA PRO A 259 -0.42 25.96 -7.75
C PRO A 259 1.10 25.76 -7.80
N ASP A 260 1.74 26.17 -8.90
CA ASP A 260 3.18 26.01 -9.12
C ASP A 260 4.00 27.02 -8.33
N ASN A 261 4.03 26.85 -7.01
CA ASN A 261 4.83 27.64 -6.09
C ASN A 261 5.15 26.84 -4.81
N ARG A 262 6.21 27.27 -4.12
CA ARG A 262 6.68 26.62 -2.88
C ARG A 262 5.64 26.52 -1.78
N VAL A 263 4.69 27.45 -1.67
CA VAL A 263 3.67 27.43 -0.61
C VAL A 263 2.69 26.31 -0.87
N GLY A 264 2.19 26.19 -2.10
CA GLY A 264 1.33 25.09 -2.53
C GLY A 264 2.01 23.73 -2.35
N ILE A 265 3.21 23.58 -2.90
CA ILE A 265 4.02 22.34 -2.79
C ILE A 265 4.25 21.93 -1.33
N THR A 266 4.63 22.89 -0.48
CA THR A 266 4.87 22.59 0.94
C THR A 266 3.58 22.24 1.67
N ALA A 267 2.47 22.93 1.39
CA ALA A 267 1.17 22.62 1.98
C ALA A 267 0.69 21.22 1.60
N HIS A 268 0.79 20.85 0.32
CA HIS A 268 0.48 19.49 -0.16
C HIS A 268 1.33 18.43 0.53
N PHE A 269 2.64 18.69 0.63
CA PHE A 269 3.56 17.77 1.31
C PHE A 269 3.16 17.53 2.77
N LEU A 270 2.80 18.59 3.51
CA LEU A 270 2.40 18.48 4.91
C LEU A 270 1.01 17.88 5.12
N LEU A 271 0.11 18.01 4.16
CA LEU A 271 -1.24 17.45 4.21
C LEU A 271 -1.26 15.95 3.93
N HIS A 272 -0.61 15.51 2.85
CA HIS A 272 -0.66 14.11 2.44
C HIS A 272 0.59 13.62 1.69
N GLY A 273 1.30 14.50 0.97
CA GLY A 273 2.46 14.09 0.18
C GLY A 273 3.57 13.42 0.99
N ILE A 274 3.78 13.81 2.25
CA ILE A 274 4.77 13.15 3.13
C ILE A 274 4.40 11.69 3.43
N HIS A 275 3.10 11.37 3.47
CA HIS A 275 2.63 10.02 3.68
C HIS A 275 2.89 9.16 2.43
N HIS A 276 2.55 9.63 1.22
CA HIS A 276 2.91 8.91 -0.01
C HIS A 276 4.43 8.79 -0.21
N TYR A 277 5.19 9.80 0.21
CA TYR A 277 6.63 9.79 0.08
C TYR A 277 7.31 8.85 1.10
N LEU A 278 6.74 8.70 2.30
CA LEU A 278 7.26 7.84 3.38
C LEU A 278 6.11 7.02 4.03
N PRO A 279 5.48 6.08 3.31
CA PRO A 279 4.22 5.45 3.73
C PRO A 279 4.37 4.60 5.00
N MET A 280 5.56 4.06 5.23
CA MET A 280 5.86 3.22 6.38
C MET A 280 6.40 4.00 7.61
N ASP A 281 6.39 5.34 7.60
CA ASP A 281 6.74 6.16 8.76
C ASP A 281 5.57 6.25 9.77
N LYS A 282 5.65 5.46 10.84
CA LYS A 282 4.61 5.32 11.87
C LYS A 282 4.20 6.63 12.57
N TYR A 283 5.00 7.68 12.47
CA TYR A 283 4.70 8.96 13.11
C TYR A 283 4.20 10.04 12.14
N ARG A 284 4.11 9.72 10.84
CA ARG A 284 3.75 10.67 9.76
C ARG A 284 2.65 10.15 8.85
N LEU A 285 1.75 9.37 9.43
CA LEU A 285 0.56 8.84 8.77
C LEU A 285 -0.68 9.55 9.30
N VAL A 286 -0.93 9.45 10.60
CA VAL A 286 -2.13 10.04 11.20
C VAL A 286 -2.05 11.57 11.24
N MET A 287 -3.22 12.21 11.13
CA MET A 287 -3.27 13.66 10.99
C MET A 287 -2.82 14.36 12.29
N PRO A 288 -1.80 15.24 12.27
CA PRO A 288 -1.39 15.98 13.46
C PRO A 288 -2.55 16.82 14.02
N PRO A 289 -2.76 16.87 15.34
CA PRO A 289 -3.92 17.56 15.93
C PRO A 289 -4.08 19.03 15.49
N VAL A 290 -2.97 19.76 15.32
CA VAL A 290 -3.00 21.16 14.86
C VAL A 290 -3.61 21.26 13.47
N LEU A 291 -3.20 20.39 12.55
CA LEU A 291 -3.69 20.38 11.17
C LEU A 291 -5.15 19.89 11.13
N PHE A 292 -5.47 18.88 11.94
CA PHE A 292 -6.85 18.41 12.08
C PHE A 292 -7.80 19.52 12.55
N VAL A 293 -7.43 20.31 13.57
CA VAL A 293 -8.27 21.44 14.04
C VAL A 293 -8.54 22.43 12.91
N VAL A 294 -7.54 22.76 12.11
CA VAL A 294 -7.70 23.67 10.96
C VAL A 294 -8.70 23.10 9.96
N LEU A 295 -8.59 21.81 9.62
CA LEU A 295 -9.49 21.14 8.69
C LEU A 295 -10.90 20.94 9.25
N ALA A 296 -11.04 20.64 10.55
CA ALA A 296 -12.31 20.32 11.19
C ALA A 296 -13.14 21.56 11.56
N THR A 297 -12.50 22.72 11.76
CA THR A 297 -13.17 23.99 12.10
C THR A 297 -14.22 24.44 11.08
N PRO A 298 -13.97 24.45 9.75
CA PRO A 298 -15.01 24.80 8.78
C PRO A 298 -16.19 23.83 8.81
N PHE A 299 -15.98 22.54 9.04
CA PHE A 299 -17.07 21.56 9.17
C PHE A 299 -17.90 21.77 10.44
N TRP A 300 -17.29 22.20 11.54
CA TRP A 300 -18.04 22.61 12.74
C TRP A 300 -18.97 23.78 12.43
N LYS A 301 -18.44 24.83 11.79
CA LYS A 301 -19.24 25.99 11.41
C LYS A 301 -20.36 25.62 10.42
N LEU A 302 -20.07 24.74 9.47
CA LEU A 302 -21.06 24.25 8.52
C LEU A 302 -22.17 23.45 9.20
N ALA A 303 -21.83 22.52 10.09
CA ALA A 303 -22.83 21.76 10.85
C ALA A 303 -23.75 22.70 11.64
N GLN A 304 -23.19 23.70 12.33
CA GLN A 304 -23.99 24.65 13.10
C GLN A 304 -24.82 25.61 12.22
N ALA A 305 -24.39 25.89 10.99
CA ALA A 305 -25.18 26.67 10.04
C ALA A 305 -26.36 25.86 9.48
N VAL A 306 -26.11 24.61 9.05
CA VAL A 306 -27.14 23.72 8.47
C VAL A 306 -28.18 23.35 9.52
N PHE A 307 -27.74 23.05 10.75
CA PHE A 307 -28.62 22.70 11.88
C PHE A 307 -28.88 23.91 12.80
N SER A 308 -28.94 25.12 12.24
CA SER A 308 -29.09 26.38 12.99
C SER A 308 -30.37 26.47 13.83
N TYR A 309 -31.39 25.67 13.52
CA TYR A 309 -32.61 25.56 14.32
C TYR A 309 -32.40 24.89 15.68
N ASN A 310 -31.35 24.07 15.82
CA ASN A 310 -31.02 23.40 17.08
C ASN A 310 -29.52 23.10 17.17
N TRP A 311 -28.83 23.87 18.01
CA TRP A 311 -27.40 23.71 18.31
C TRP A 311 -27.00 22.28 18.70
N TYR A 312 -27.85 21.58 19.45
CA TYR A 312 -27.59 20.22 19.91
C TYR A 312 -27.67 19.20 18.77
N ALA A 313 -28.52 19.42 17.77
CA ALA A 313 -28.56 18.61 16.55
C ALA A 313 -27.25 18.78 15.75
N GLY A 314 -26.81 20.02 15.52
CA GLY A 314 -25.53 20.30 14.86
C GLY A 314 -24.34 19.69 15.61
N THR A 315 -24.37 19.73 16.94
CA THR A 315 -23.37 19.11 17.80
C THR A 315 -23.37 17.58 17.68
N ALA A 316 -24.54 16.93 17.70
CA ALA A 316 -24.65 15.47 17.54
C ALA A 316 -24.08 15.01 16.19
N VAL A 317 -24.45 15.68 15.08
CA VAL A 317 -23.92 15.39 13.74
C VAL A 317 -22.41 15.56 13.70
N TYR A 318 -21.89 16.66 14.26
CA TYR A 318 -20.45 16.88 14.29
C TYR A 318 -19.71 15.80 15.10
N CYS A 319 -20.21 15.43 16.29
CA CYS A 319 -19.61 14.37 17.10
C CYS A 319 -19.61 13.01 16.40
N GLY A 320 -20.68 12.66 15.67
CA GLY A 320 -20.71 11.46 14.83
C GLY A 320 -19.68 11.51 13.71
N GLY A 321 -19.52 12.68 13.08
CA GLY A 321 -18.50 12.90 12.04
C GLY A 321 -17.07 12.78 12.57
N ILE A 322 -16.77 13.38 13.74
CA ILE A 322 -15.45 13.30 14.38
C ILE A 322 -15.16 11.87 14.85
N PHE A 323 -16.16 11.12 15.31
CA PHE A 323 -15.98 9.69 15.58
C PHE A 323 -15.63 8.93 14.31
N GLY A 324 -16.32 9.22 13.19
CA GLY A 324 -15.97 8.68 11.88
C GLY A 324 -14.52 8.97 11.49
N TYR A 325 -14.05 10.20 11.72
CA TYR A 325 -12.65 10.57 11.54
C TYR A 325 -11.69 9.70 12.37
N ILE A 326 -11.97 9.49 13.65
CA ILE A 326 -11.13 8.64 14.50
C ILE A 326 -11.08 7.23 13.93
N CYS A 327 -12.22 6.66 13.50
CA CYS A 327 -12.26 5.36 12.86
C CYS A 327 -11.45 5.33 11.56
N TYR A 328 -11.53 6.38 10.74
CA TYR A 328 -10.75 6.52 9.51
C TYR A 328 -9.25 6.52 9.79
N ASP A 329 -8.77 7.39 10.69
CA ASP A 329 -7.34 7.56 10.91
C ASP A 329 -6.72 6.29 11.52
N MET A 330 -7.47 5.61 12.40
CA MET A 330 -7.06 4.33 12.96
C MET A 330 -7.07 3.22 11.91
N THR A 331 -8.12 3.15 11.07
CA THR A 331 -8.17 2.21 9.95
C THR A 331 -6.96 2.43 9.06
N HIS A 332 -6.75 3.66 8.59
CA HIS A 332 -5.63 4.04 7.75
C HIS A 332 -4.28 3.61 8.33
N TYR A 333 -4.04 3.90 9.61
CA TYR A 333 -2.81 3.52 10.29
C TYR A 333 -2.59 2.00 10.30
N PHE A 334 -3.62 1.24 10.69
CA PHE A 334 -3.50 -0.21 10.81
C PHE A 334 -3.44 -0.94 9.46
N LEU A 335 -4.01 -0.36 8.39
CA LEU A 335 -3.83 -0.88 7.03
C LEU A 335 -2.35 -0.89 6.63
N HIS A 336 -1.55 0.10 7.06
CA HIS A 336 -0.11 0.14 6.75
C HIS A 336 0.76 -0.69 7.69
N HIS A 337 0.40 -0.79 8.98
CA HIS A 337 1.36 -1.20 10.00
C HIS A 337 1.07 -2.51 10.71
N GLU A 338 -0.10 -3.13 10.50
CA GLU A 338 -0.47 -4.37 11.18
C GLU A 338 -0.84 -5.48 10.20
N ASN A 339 -0.74 -6.72 10.69
CA ASN A 339 -1.32 -7.86 10.01
C ASN A 339 -2.79 -8.00 10.44
N LEU A 340 -3.69 -7.64 9.54
CA LEU A 340 -5.11 -7.52 9.84
C LEU A 340 -5.87 -8.85 9.62
N PRO A 341 -7.02 -9.04 10.28
CA PRO A 341 -7.89 -10.18 10.05
C PRO A 341 -8.33 -10.30 8.57
N LEU A 342 -8.67 -11.52 8.14
CA LEU A 342 -8.99 -11.83 6.73
C LEU A 342 -10.01 -10.87 6.10
N TRP A 343 -11.05 -10.48 6.83
CA TRP A 343 -12.09 -9.57 6.33
C TRP A 343 -11.63 -8.12 6.15
N TYR A 344 -10.48 -7.72 6.71
CA TYR A 344 -9.86 -6.41 6.51
C TYR A 344 -8.66 -6.46 5.55
N LYS A 345 -8.09 -7.64 5.28
CA LYS A 345 -6.95 -7.79 4.34
C LYS A 345 -7.28 -7.28 2.94
N GLN A 346 -8.52 -7.45 2.47
CA GLN A 346 -8.93 -6.92 1.17
C GLN A 346 -8.87 -5.39 1.12
N LEU A 347 -9.26 -4.72 2.20
CA LEU A 347 -9.17 -3.26 2.33
C LEU A 347 -7.71 -2.81 2.44
N LYS A 348 -6.87 -3.58 3.16
CA LYS A 348 -5.41 -3.35 3.24
C LYS A 348 -4.79 -3.40 1.86
N ARG A 349 -5.01 -4.48 1.11
CA ARG A 349 -4.50 -4.65 -0.26
C ARG A 349 -4.95 -3.49 -1.16
N TYR A 350 -6.22 -3.11 -1.07
CA TYR A 350 -6.76 -2.01 -1.86
C TYR A 350 -6.09 -0.67 -1.55
N HIS A 351 -5.92 -0.33 -0.27
CA HIS A 351 -5.26 0.91 0.14
C HIS A 351 -3.77 0.90 -0.19
N LEU A 352 -3.08 -0.22 -0.02
CA LEU A 352 -1.67 -0.32 -0.39
C LEU A 352 -1.47 -0.22 -1.91
N GLN A 353 -2.36 -0.79 -2.72
CA GLN A 353 -2.37 -0.60 -4.17
C GLN A 353 -2.51 0.88 -4.55
N HIS A 354 -3.30 1.66 -3.81
CA HIS A 354 -3.33 3.11 -4.03
C HIS A 354 -1.94 3.77 -3.82
N HIS A 355 -1.12 3.27 -2.88
CA HIS A 355 0.24 3.78 -2.65
C HIS A 355 1.28 3.32 -3.67
N PHE A 356 1.35 2.01 -3.97
CA PHE A 356 2.42 1.46 -4.80
C PHE A 356 2.03 1.25 -6.26
N LEU A 357 0.74 1.19 -6.59
CA LEU A 357 0.23 0.95 -7.94
C LEU A 357 -0.35 2.23 -8.54
N ASP A 358 -1.49 2.73 -8.06
CA ASP A 358 -2.14 3.90 -8.69
C ASP A 358 -2.79 4.84 -7.66
N TYR A 359 -2.16 5.98 -7.43
CA TYR A 359 -2.63 6.99 -6.47
C TYR A 359 -3.76 7.87 -7.02
N GLU A 360 -4.13 7.75 -8.29
CA GLU A 360 -5.25 8.49 -8.90
C GLU A 360 -6.61 7.78 -8.72
N LEU A 361 -6.61 6.60 -8.08
CA LEU A 361 -7.77 5.77 -7.80
C LEU A 361 -7.71 5.27 -6.35
N GLY A 362 -8.82 4.75 -5.82
CA GLY A 362 -8.83 4.15 -4.48
C GLY A 362 -8.80 5.17 -3.35
N PHE A 363 -9.60 6.22 -3.44
CA PHE A 363 -9.64 7.29 -2.43
C PHE A 363 -10.41 6.89 -1.15
N GLY A 364 -11.21 5.82 -1.20
CA GLY A 364 -11.90 5.30 -0.03
C GLY A 364 -10.98 4.45 0.85
N VAL A 365 -10.71 4.88 2.09
CA VAL A 365 -9.81 4.19 3.03
C VAL A 365 -10.60 3.32 4.00
N THR A 366 -11.74 3.81 4.50
CA THR A 366 -12.64 3.01 5.36
C THR A 366 -13.50 2.05 4.56
N SER A 367 -13.82 2.38 3.31
CA SER A 367 -14.57 1.51 2.40
C SER A 367 -14.42 1.96 0.95
N LYS A 368 -14.64 1.03 0.00
CA LYS A 368 -14.69 1.31 -1.44
C LYS A 368 -16.01 1.93 -1.91
N PHE A 369 -16.94 2.22 -1.00
CA PHE A 369 -18.32 2.57 -1.36
C PHE A 369 -18.38 3.80 -2.28
N TRP A 370 -17.72 4.89 -1.91
CA TRP A 370 -17.70 6.11 -2.72
C TRP A 370 -16.86 5.98 -3.99
N ASP A 371 -15.80 5.16 -3.97
CA ASP A 371 -15.05 4.84 -5.19
C ASP A 371 -15.94 4.16 -6.24
N LYS A 372 -16.80 3.23 -5.83
CA LYS A 372 -17.77 2.58 -6.74
C LYS A 372 -18.81 3.56 -7.27
N ILE A 373 -19.33 4.43 -6.41
CA ILE A 373 -20.35 5.42 -6.78
C ILE A 373 -19.78 6.45 -7.77
N PHE A 374 -18.54 6.89 -7.58
CA PHE A 374 -17.92 7.94 -8.40
C PHE A 374 -16.93 7.43 -9.45
N GLY A 375 -16.84 6.12 -9.65
CA GLY A 375 -16.02 5.50 -10.70
C GLY A 375 -14.52 5.66 -10.49
N THR A 376 -14.05 5.66 -9.25
CA THR A 376 -12.62 5.74 -8.88
C THR A 376 -12.10 4.46 -8.21
N GLU A 377 -12.75 3.31 -8.45
CA GLU A 377 -12.29 2.02 -7.92
C GLU A 377 -11.01 1.56 -8.64
N LEU A 378 -10.01 1.13 -7.86
CA LEU A 378 -8.81 0.49 -8.40
C LEU A 378 -9.20 -0.76 -9.19
N GLN A 379 -8.76 -0.80 -10.44
CA GLN A 379 -9.03 -1.94 -11.30
C GLN A 379 -8.22 -3.16 -10.86
N PRO A 380 -8.78 -4.38 -10.93
CA PRO A 380 -8.01 -5.59 -10.69
C PRO A 380 -6.83 -5.64 -11.66
N LEU A 381 -5.67 -6.09 -11.19
CA LEU A 381 -4.54 -6.40 -12.06
C LEU A 381 -4.95 -7.53 -13.01
N ILE A 382 -5.36 -7.19 -14.23
CA ILE A 382 -5.65 -8.19 -15.27
C ILE A 382 -4.30 -8.82 -15.64
N LYS A 383 -4.03 -10.03 -15.11
CA LYS A 383 -2.93 -10.86 -15.63
C LYS A 383 -3.27 -11.17 -17.09
N THR A 384 -2.60 -10.50 -18.02
CA THR A 384 -2.63 -10.89 -19.44
C THR A 384 -2.16 -12.33 -19.54
N LYS A 385 -3.02 -13.19 -20.10
CA LYS A 385 -2.79 -14.62 -20.33
C LYS A 385 -1.52 -14.90 -21.11
#